data_AF-I4KFU4-F1
#
_entry.id   AF-I4KFU4-F1
#
_cell.length_a   1.000
_cell.length_b   1.000
_cell.length_c   1.000
_cell.angle_alpha   90.00
_cell.angle_beta   90.00
_cell.angle_gamma   90.00
#
_symmetry.space_group_name_H-M   'P 1'
#
loop_
_entity.id
_entity.type
_entity.pdbx_description
1 polymer ?
#
loop_
_entity_poly.entity_id
_entity_poly.type
_entity_poly.pdbx_seq_one_letter_code
_entity_poly.pdbx_strand_id
1 'polypeptide(L)'
;MNLIQRIDALLPQTQCGKCGHPGCKPYAEGIAKGEAINKCPPGGQETIVGLAQLLRLPVLDLDTSRGDAPAQVAYIREAECIGCTKCIQACPVDAIVGAAKLMHTVIVDECTGCDLCVAPCPVDCIEMRPLAAVLPIVGDLASNDDERRARDLKRDRARRRYEQRNARLQREEACKLAERLARAKRTAPMEVAPVDHPQAAQDAAIKQAKSSVAMSRAQLHKSLKAFGHPPTFEQQSQLIMLQRQFEASEQALAALEANSSPQPPKTAAKSTEFKRAKIQLAMRRAALKKAQDQQADAHEIATLKAALNAAEQTLQDAEANG
;
A
#
# COMPACT_ATOMS: atom_id res chain seq x y z
N MET A 1 -21.86 29.33 0.75
CA MET A 1 -21.12 28.36 1.58
C MET A 1 -22.01 27.87 2.70
N ASN A 2 -22.03 26.57 2.98
CA ASN A 2 -22.70 26.01 4.16
C ASN A 2 -21.87 26.29 5.44
N LEU A 3 -22.44 25.98 6.62
CA LEU A 3 -21.78 26.25 7.91
C LEU A 3 -20.43 25.53 8.05
N ILE A 4 -20.37 24.24 7.66
CA ILE A 4 -19.15 23.42 7.73
C ILE A 4 -18.03 24.05 6.90
N GLN A 5 -18.33 24.53 5.69
CA GLN A 5 -17.36 25.22 4.82
C GLN A 5 -16.84 26.51 5.45
N ARG A 6 -17.70 27.26 6.16
CA ARG A 6 -17.29 28.50 6.86
C ARG A 6 -16.38 28.18 8.04
N ILE A 7 -16.69 27.13 8.81
CA ILE A 7 -15.85 26.66 9.92
C ILE A 7 -14.50 26.16 9.39
N ASP A 8 -14.50 25.29 8.38
CA ASP A 8 -13.29 24.75 7.77
C ASP A 8 -12.38 25.88 7.25
N ALA A 9 -12.96 26.92 6.64
CA ALA A 9 -12.21 28.10 6.23
C ALA A 9 -11.49 28.84 7.37
N LEU A 10 -12.00 28.74 8.60
CA LEU A 10 -11.39 29.34 9.80
C LEU A 10 -10.34 28.44 10.49
N LEU A 11 -10.23 27.18 10.09
CA LEU A 11 -9.20 26.27 10.61
C LEU A 11 -7.83 26.52 9.96
N PRO A 12 -6.72 26.13 10.62
CA PRO A 12 -5.37 26.39 10.13
C PRO A 12 -4.96 25.52 8.93
N GLN A 13 -5.77 24.56 8.48
CA GLN A 13 -5.51 23.76 7.26
C GLN A 13 -4.17 22.98 7.26
N THR A 14 -3.61 22.69 8.44
CA THR A 14 -2.38 21.88 8.56
C THR A 14 -2.61 20.39 8.34
N GLN A 15 -3.84 19.91 8.55
CA GLN A 15 -4.22 18.49 8.45
C GLN A 15 -3.45 17.54 9.40
N CYS A 16 -2.80 18.06 10.45
CA CYS A 16 -1.93 17.27 11.35
C CYS A 16 -2.67 16.28 12.27
N GLY A 17 -3.97 16.48 12.49
CA GLY A 17 -4.80 15.62 13.33
C GLY A 17 -4.56 15.67 14.84
N LYS A 18 -3.79 16.65 15.35
CA LYS A 18 -3.55 16.85 16.80
C LYS A 18 -4.85 17.04 17.61
N CYS A 19 -5.92 17.54 16.99
CA CYS A 19 -7.23 17.67 17.63
C CYS A 19 -8.01 16.36 17.79
N GLY A 20 -7.49 15.23 17.29
CA GLY A 20 -8.14 13.91 17.31
C GLY A 20 -8.98 13.59 16.07
N HIS A 21 -9.04 14.51 15.10
CA HIS A 21 -9.71 14.30 13.81
C HIS A 21 -8.68 14.04 12.70
N PRO A 22 -9.02 13.29 11.63
CA PRO A 22 -8.07 12.98 10.56
C PRO A 22 -7.73 14.17 9.64
N GLY A 23 -8.35 15.34 9.87
CA GLY A 23 -8.09 16.58 9.14
C GLY A 23 -8.96 17.72 9.63
N CYS A 24 -8.81 18.89 9.00
CA CYS A 24 -9.55 20.10 9.37
C CYS A 24 -11.05 19.99 9.07
N LYS A 25 -11.43 19.49 7.89
CA LYS A 25 -12.84 19.36 7.51
C LYS A 25 -13.64 18.44 8.45
N PRO A 26 -13.17 17.23 8.84
CA PRO A 26 -13.85 16.42 9.85
C PRO A 26 -14.04 17.11 11.19
N TYR A 27 -13.04 17.89 11.65
CA TYR A 27 -13.19 18.70 12.85
C TYR A 27 -14.23 19.80 12.68
N ALA A 28 -14.29 20.44 11.50
CA ALA A 28 -15.32 21.43 11.17
C ALA A 28 -16.73 20.82 11.18
N GLU A 29 -16.89 19.58 10.72
CA GLU A 29 -18.14 18.82 10.81
C GLU A 29 -18.52 18.51 12.27
N GLY A 30 -17.53 18.18 13.10
CA GLY A 30 -17.70 17.99 14.54
C GLY A 30 -18.19 19.27 15.24
N ILE A 31 -17.52 20.40 14.98
CA ILE A 31 -17.91 21.72 15.51
C ILE A 31 -19.34 22.08 15.06
N ALA A 32 -19.68 21.85 13.80
CA ALA A 32 -21.04 22.12 13.30
C ALA A 32 -22.11 21.28 14.01
N LYS A 33 -21.73 20.14 14.60
CA LYS A 33 -22.59 19.26 15.41
C LYS A 33 -22.55 19.59 16.92
N GLY A 34 -21.83 20.63 17.33
CA GLY A 34 -21.74 21.07 18.73
C GLY A 34 -20.47 20.61 19.46
N GLU A 35 -19.46 20.10 18.76
CA GLU A 35 -18.16 19.81 19.38
C GLU A 35 -17.42 21.10 19.79
N ALA A 36 -16.61 21.03 20.85
CA ALA A 36 -15.86 22.18 21.34
C ALA A 36 -14.86 22.74 20.31
N ILE A 37 -14.78 24.07 20.25
CA ILE A 37 -14.00 24.85 19.26
C ILE A 37 -12.51 25.04 19.62
N ASN A 38 -12.10 24.58 20.81
CA ASN A 38 -10.79 24.84 21.40
C ASN A 38 -9.81 23.66 21.32
N LYS A 39 -10.07 22.66 20.47
CA LYS A 39 -9.27 21.41 20.44
C LYS A 39 -8.08 21.47 19.48
N CYS A 40 -7.84 22.58 18.80
CA CYS A 40 -6.88 22.67 17.69
C CYS A 40 -5.61 23.44 18.10
N PRO A 41 -4.54 22.78 18.59
CA PRO A 41 -3.27 23.43 18.89
C PRO A 41 -2.73 24.34 17.79
N PRO A 42 -2.69 23.92 16.50
CA PRO A 42 -2.14 24.78 15.46
C PRO A 42 -3.02 26.00 15.12
N GLY A 43 -4.30 25.99 15.52
CA GLY A 43 -5.18 27.14 15.31
C GLY A 43 -5.03 28.21 16.39
N GLY A 44 -4.60 27.80 17.58
CA GLY A 44 -4.38 28.69 18.72
C GLY A 44 -5.60 29.56 19.05
N GLN A 45 -5.33 30.69 19.69
CA GLN A 45 -6.37 31.63 20.11
C GLN A 45 -7.06 32.31 18.92
N GLU A 46 -6.32 32.58 17.84
CA GLU A 46 -6.86 33.25 16.65
C GLU A 46 -8.02 32.46 16.03
N THR A 47 -7.83 31.15 15.81
CA THR A 47 -8.89 30.29 15.27
C THR A 47 -10.07 30.20 16.23
N ILE A 48 -9.83 30.08 17.55
CA ILE A 48 -10.92 29.99 18.54
C ILE A 48 -11.78 31.26 18.52
N VAL A 49 -11.17 32.45 18.50
CA VAL A 49 -11.89 33.72 18.44
C VAL A 49 -12.72 33.81 17.16
N GLY A 50 -12.15 33.45 16.00
CA GLY A 50 -12.88 33.45 14.73
C GLY A 50 -14.07 32.49 14.75
N LEU A 51 -13.90 31.29 15.31
CA LEU A 51 -14.96 30.29 15.44
C LEU A 51 -16.06 30.75 16.43
N ALA A 52 -15.67 31.31 17.57
CA ALA A 52 -16.58 31.84 18.57
C ALA A 52 -17.46 32.95 17.98
N GLN A 53 -16.87 33.87 17.22
CA GLN A 53 -17.60 34.92 16.50
C GLN A 53 -18.56 34.34 15.45
N LEU A 54 -18.08 33.38 14.64
CA LEU A 54 -18.90 32.74 13.60
C LEU A 54 -20.13 32.02 14.17
N LEU A 55 -19.95 31.33 15.30
CA LEU A 55 -20.95 30.47 15.92
C LEU A 55 -21.75 31.17 17.03
N ARG A 56 -21.38 32.40 17.38
CA ARG A 56 -21.94 33.17 18.50
C ARG A 56 -21.83 32.43 19.83
N LEU A 57 -20.65 31.85 20.07
CA LEU A 57 -20.28 31.15 21.30
C LEU A 57 -19.31 31.99 22.13
N PRO A 58 -19.19 31.76 23.45
CA PRO A 58 -18.12 32.34 24.25
C PRO A 58 -16.75 31.88 23.73
N VAL A 59 -15.76 32.75 23.84
CA VAL A 59 -14.35 32.40 23.58
C VAL A 59 -13.90 31.44 24.69
N LEU A 60 -13.33 30.30 24.29
CA LEU A 60 -12.81 29.29 25.20
C LEU A 60 -11.27 29.36 25.23
N ASP A 61 -10.67 28.85 26.28
CA ASP A 61 -9.22 28.65 26.34
C ASP A 61 -8.82 27.41 25.53
N LEU A 62 -7.64 27.44 24.90
CA LEU A 62 -7.10 26.32 24.14
C LEU A 62 -6.92 25.06 25.02
N ASP A 63 -7.36 23.90 24.53
CA ASP A 63 -7.14 22.61 25.18
C ASP A 63 -5.66 22.18 25.02
N THR A 64 -4.87 22.46 26.06
CA THR A 64 -3.42 22.17 26.10
C THR A 64 -3.10 20.67 26.20
N SER A 65 -4.08 19.82 26.54
CA SER A 65 -3.87 18.36 26.59
C SER A 65 -3.56 17.74 25.21
N ARG A 66 -3.80 18.49 24.13
CA ARG A 66 -3.57 18.09 22.73
C ARG A 66 -2.14 18.36 22.24
N GLY A 67 -1.28 18.87 23.11
CA GLY A 67 0.14 19.16 22.84
C GLY A 67 0.35 20.45 22.06
N ASP A 68 1.62 20.75 21.78
CA ASP A 68 2.03 22.00 21.14
C ASP A 68 2.12 21.90 19.61
N ALA A 69 2.02 23.06 18.97
CA ALA A 69 2.21 23.24 17.54
C ALA A 69 3.03 24.52 17.28
N PRO A 70 4.37 24.46 17.41
CA PRO A 70 5.22 25.61 17.12
C PRO A 70 5.22 25.94 15.62
N ALA A 71 5.57 27.18 15.32
CA ALA A 71 5.73 27.69 13.96
C ALA A 71 7.01 27.11 13.31
N GLN A 72 6.87 26.10 12.46
CA GLN A 72 8.00 25.35 11.90
C GLN A 72 7.75 24.84 10.47
N VAL A 73 8.82 24.51 9.76
CA VAL A 73 8.79 23.93 8.41
C VAL A 73 9.68 22.70 8.33
N ALA A 74 9.30 21.76 7.48
CA ALA A 74 10.11 20.59 7.22
C ALA A 74 11.35 20.96 6.38
N TYR A 75 12.49 20.39 6.73
CA TYR A 75 13.76 20.47 6.02
C TYR A 75 14.27 19.06 5.78
N ILE A 76 14.60 18.74 4.53
CA ILE A 76 15.15 17.42 4.16
C ILE A 76 16.65 17.58 3.98
N ARG A 77 17.46 16.77 4.68
CA ARG A 77 18.90 16.67 4.42
C ARG A 77 19.11 15.90 3.11
N GLU A 78 19.30 16.61 2.01
CA GLU A 78 19.30 16.01 0.67
C GLU A 78 20.38 14.93 0.49
N ALA A 79 21.54 15.11 1.15
CA ALA A 79 22.66 14.16 1.10
C ALA A 79 22.33 12.77 1.67
N GLU A 80 21.35 12.67 2.57
CA GLU A 80 20.92 11.42 3.20
C GLU A 80 19.65 10.85 2.56
N CYS A 81 18.99 11.61 1.68
CA CYS A 81 17.73 11.22 1.09
C CYS A 81 17.92 10.12 0.04
N ILE A 82 17.38 8.94 0.31
CA ILE A 82 17.44 7.79 -0.62
C ILE A 82 16.33 7.77 -1.70
N GLY A 83 15.48 8.79 -1.76
CA GLY A 83 14.42 8.84 -2.76
C GLY A 83 13.29 7.81 -2.58
N CYS A 84 12.91 7.47 -1.34
CA CYS A 84 11.91 6.42 -1.06
C CYS A 84 10.44 6.81 -1.32
N THR A 85 10.14 8.09 -1.50
CA THR A 85 8.80 8.69 -1.76
C THR A 85 7.75 8.59 -0.63
N LYS A 86 8.07 7.97 0.52
CA LYS A 86 7.14 7.87 1.66
C LYS A 86 6.72 9.23 2.22
N CYS A 87 7.64 10.19 2.25
CA CYS A 87 7.35 11.57 2.69
C CYS A 87 6.40 12.31 1.74
N ILE A 88 6.53 12.13 0.42
CA ILE A 88 5.58 12.67 -0.58
C ILE A 88 4.17 12.13 -0.32
N GLN A 89 4.05 10.82 -0.09
CA GLN A 89 2.76 10.18 0.18
C GLN A 89 2.14 10.69 1.48
N ALA A 90 2.95 11.00 2.49
CA ALA A 90 2.48 11.53 3.77
C ALA A 90 2.12 13.02 3.74
N CYS A 91 2.70 13.80 2.83
CA CYS A 91 2.48 15.24 2.78
C CYS A 91 1.04 15.54 2.32
N PRO A 92 0.19 16.18 3.15
CA PRO A 92 -1.21 16.42 2.81
C PRO A 92 -1.39 17.49 1.73
N VAL A 93 -0.43 18.40 1.59
CA VAL A 93 -0.49 19.54 0.67
C VAL A 93 0.46 19.40 -0.52
N ASP A 94 1.08 18.23 -0.73
CA ASP A 94 2.08 18.01 -1.79
C ASP A 94 3.17 19.11 -1.80
N ALA A 95 3.71 19.48 -0.63
CA ALA A 95 4.79 20.47 -0.50
C ALA A 95 6.20 19.89 -0.70
N ILE A 96 6.32 18.56 -0.81
CA ILE A 96 7.59 17.86 -1.04
C ILE A 96 7.69 17.49 -2.51
N VAL A 97 8.82 17.81 -3.14
CA VAL A 97 9.10 17.51 -4.54
C VAL A 97 10.28 16.56 -4.68
N GLY A 98 10.24 15.72 -5.71
CA GLY A 98 11.27 14.74 -6.05
C GLY A 98 10.63 13.51 -6.72
N ALA A 99 11.40 12.43 -6.87
CA ALA A 99 10.92 11.21 -7.51
C ALA A 99 11.56 9.97 -6.87
N ALA A 100 11.08 8.79 -7.28
CA ALA A 100 11.67 7.53 -6.85
C ALA A 100 13.16 7.48 -7.20
N LYS A 101 14.00 7.17 -6.19
CA LYS A 101 15.47 7.11 -6.28
C LYS A 101 16.15 8.44 -6.60
N LEU A 102 15.45 9.57 -6.48
CA LEU A 102 16.01 10.92 -6.57
C LEU A 102 15.83 11.65 -5.23
N MET A 103 16.70 12.62 -4.95
CA MET A 103 16.61 13.42 -3.73
C MET A 103 15.29 14.20 -3.69
N HIS A 104 14.75 14.34 -2.49
CA HIS A 104 13.56 15.12 -2.24
C HIS A 104 13.92 16.44 -1.57
N THR A 105 13.14 17.49 -1.84
CA THR A 105 13.25 18.78 -1.15
C THR A 105 11.87 19.36 -0.86
N VAL A 106 11.80 20.34 0.04
CA VAL A 106 10.55 20.94 0.52
C VAL A 106 10.37 22.32 -0.11
N ILE A 107 9.21 22.57 -0.71
CA ILE A 107 8.79 23.92 -1.09
C ILE A 107 8.31 24.61 0.19
N VAL A 108 9.18 25.41 0.80
CA VAL A 108 8.97 26.03 2.11
C VAL A 108 7.68 26.85 2.17
N ASP A 109 7.36 27.58 1.09
CA ASP A 109 6.15 28.40 1.00
C ASP A 109 4.85 27.61 1.04
N GLU A 110 4.88 26.35 0.59
CA GLU A 110 3.72 25.46 0.57
C GLU A 110 3.66 24.56 1.82
N CYS A 111 4.74 24.48 2.58
CA CYS A 111 4.79 23.69 3.81
C CYS A 111 3.89 24.30 4.90
N THR A 112 3.04 23.47 5.49
CA THR A 112 2.13 23.85 6.58
C THR A 112 2.71 23.62 7.98
N GLY A 113 3.87 22.97 8.09
CA GLY A 113 4.47 22.61 9.37
C GLY A 113 3.81 21.43 10.09
N CYS A 114 3.04 20.61 9.36
CA CYS A 114 2.22 19.54 9.95
C CYS A 114 2.95 18.31 10.49
N ASP A 115 4.29 18.24 10.35
CA ASP A 115 5.19 17.15 10.82
C ASP A 115 4.90 15.71 10.33
N LEU A 116 3.80 15.47 9.60
CA LEU A 116 3.40 14.14 9.09
C LEU A 116 4.45 13.41 8.22
N CYS A 117 5.40 14.15 7.62
CA CYS A 117 6.44 13.57 6.78
C CYS A 117 7.61 12.95 7.56
N VAL A 118 7.78 13.28 8.85
CA VAL A 118 8.94 12.87 9.66
C VAL A 118 8.91 11.37 9.91
N ALA A 119 7.86 10.86 10.58
CA ALA A 119 7.77 9.45 10.97
C ALA A 119 7.83 8.43 9.80
N PRO A 120 7.27 8.71 8.61
CA PRO A 120 7.39 7.81 7.46
C PRO A 120 8.79 7.72 6.84
N CYS A 121 9.73 8.61 7.17
CA CYS A 121 11.06 8.62 6.58
C CYS A 121 11.93 7.47 7.13
N PRO A 122 12.35 6.50 6.30
CA PRO A 122 13.08 5.32 6.78
C PRO A 122 14.55 5.58 7.13
N VAL A 123 15.08 6.74 6.73
CA VAL A 123 16.48 7.17 6.96
C VAL A 123 16.55 8.40 7.87
N ASP A 124 15.41 8.83 8.41
CA ASP A 124 15.30 9.96 9.35
C ASP A 124 16.01 11.25 8.90
N CYS A 125 15.96 11.54 7.60
CA CYS A 125 16.60 12.71 6.98
C CYS A 125 15.77 14.01 7.07
N ILE A 126 14.68 14.04 7.84
CA ILE A 126 13.73 15.16 7.86
C ILE A 126 13.70 15.81 9.23
N GLU A 127 13.98 17.12 9.29
CA GLU A 127 13.97 17.93 10.49
C GLU A 127 12.84 18.97 10.42
N MET A 128 12.22 19.28 11.56
CA MET A 128 11.37 20.46 11.67
C MET A 128 12.22 21.63 12.15
N ARG A 129 12.32 22.69 11.34
CA ARG A 129 13.11 23.88 11.64
C ARG A 129 12.20 25.07 11.93
N PRO A 130 12.56 25.95 12.89
CA PRO A 130 11.86 27.21 13.10
C PRO A 130 11.81 28.04 11.80
N LEU A 131 10.73 28.78 11.63
CA LEU A 131 10.54 29.66 10.49
C LEU A 131 11.47 30.87 10.58
N ALA A 132 12.47 30.96 9.70
CA ALA A 132 13.35 32.12 9.61
C ALA A 132 12.88 33.19 8.61
N ALA A 133 12.16 32.79 7.54
CA ALA A 133 11.90 33.67 6.39
C ALA A 133 10.49 33.60 5.79
N VAL A 134 9.61 32.73 6.29
CA VAL A 134 8.27 32.52 5.70
C VAL A 134 7.20 32.71 6.77
N LEU A 135 6.08 33.34 6.39
CA LEU A 135 4.95 33.54 7.29
C LEU A 135 4.38 32.17 7.77
N PRO A 136 4.28 31.95 9.09
CA PRO A 136 3.65 30.76 9.64
C PRO A 136 2.16 30.72 9.33
N ILE A 137 1.62 29.51 9.13
CA ILE A 137 0.18 29.29 9.25
C ILE A 137 -0.25 29.18 10.72
N VAL A 138 0.68 28.73 11.55
CA VAL A 138 0.48 28.35 12.96
C VAL A 138 1.24 29.32 13.86
N GLY A 139 0.65 29.68 14.99
CA GLY A 139 1.25 30.59 15.97
C GLY A 139 0.42 31.86 16.13
N ASP A 140 0.66 32.57 17.23
CA ASP A 140 -0.18 33.66 17.75
C ASP A 140 -0.52 34.76 16.74
N LEU A 141 -1.54 35.54 17.11
CA LEU A 141 -2.23 36.57 16.32
C LEU A 141 -1.31 37.34 15.35
N ALA A 142 -1.78 37.55 14.12
CA ALA A 142 -1.13 38.43 13.16
C ALA A 142 -0.89 39.81 13.77
N SER A 143 0.34 40.30 13.68
CA SER A 143 0.74 41.57 14.30
C SER A 143 0.10 42.75 13.58
N ASN A 144 -0.26 42.56 12.31
CA ASN A 144 -0.89 43.56 11.45
C ASN A 144 -1.83 42.88 10.43
N ASP A 145 -2.64 43.69 9.74
CA ASP A 145 -3.62 43.20 8.77
C ASP A 145 -2.99 42.57 7.52
N ASP A 146 -1.78 43.00 7.15
CA ASP A 146 -1.05 42.42 6.01
C ASP A 146 -0.60 40.99 6.30
N GLU A 147 -0.04 40.75 7.49
CA GLU A 147 0.28 39.41 7.98
C GLU A 147 -0.97 38.54 8.06
N ARG A 148 -2.09 39.08 8.56
CA ARG A 148 -3.36 38.34 8.64
C ARG A 148 -3.83 37.90 7.25
N ARG A 149 -3.85 38.83 6.29
CA ARG A 149 -4.22 38.54 4.89
C ARG A 149 -3.28 37.52 4.26
N ALA A 150 -1.97 37.65 4.48
CA ALA A 150 -0.99 36.71 3.95
C ALA A 150 -1.14 35.30 4.54
N ARG A 151 -1.44 35.17 5.84
CA ARG A 151 -1.76 33.88 6.48
C ARG A 151 -3.04 33.26 5.92
N ASP A 152 -4.09 34.06 5.76
CA ASP A 152 -5.37 33.60 5.20
C ASP A 152 -5.17 33.07 3.77
N LEU A 153 -4.43 33.79 2.93
CA LEU A 153 -4.06 33.34 1.59
C LEU A 153 -3.26 32.03 1.61
N LYS A 154 -2.34 31.88 2.56
CA LYS A 154 -1.55 30.64 2.72
C LYS A 154 -2.42 29.47 3.17
N ARG A 155 -3.34 29.68 4.12
CA ARG A 155 -4.33 28.68 4.56
C ARG A 155 -5.27 28.25 3.45
N ASP A 156 -5.77 29.21 2.68
CA ASP A 156 -6.61 28.93 1.52
C ASP A 156 -5.88 28.14 0.44
N ARG A 157 -4.60 28.44 0.21
CA ARG A 157 -3.74 27.68 -0.70
C ARG A 157 -3.53 26.25 -0.20
N ALA A 158 -3.20 26.07 1.09
CA ALA A 158 -3.05 24.76 1.72
C ALA A 158 -4.33 23.92 1.60
N ARG A 159 -5.52 24.51 1.87
CA ARG A 159 -6.82 23.85 1.68
C ARG A 159 -7.01 23.38 0.25
N ARG A 160 -6.81 24.27 -0.74
CA ARG A 160 -6.97 23.93 -2.16
C ARG A 160 -6.05 22.79 -2.58
N ARG A 161 -4.78 22.79 -2.16
CA ARG A 161 -3.84 21.71 -2.47
C ARG A 161 -4.25 20.39 -1.84
N TYR A 162 -4.69 20.40 -0.59
CA TYR A 162 -5.20 19.21 0.09
C TYR A 162 -6.43 18.62 -0.63
N GLU A 163 -7.39 19.46 -1.01
CA GLU A 163 -8.57 19.05 -1.76
C GLU A 163 -8.21 18.46 -3.13
N GLN A 164 -7.30 19.11 -3.87
CA GLN A 164 -6.81 18.63 -5.16
C GLN A 164 -6.09 17.28 -5.04
N ARG A 165 -5.24 17.12 -4.03
CA ARG A 165 -4.55 15.86 -3.73
C ARG A 165 -5.54 14.75 -3.43
N ASN A 166 -6.52 15.00 -2.55
CA ASN A 166 -7.52 14.00 -2.20
C ASN A 166 -8.41 13.62 -3.38
N ALA A 167 -8.80 14.58 -4.20
CA ALA A 167 -9.54 14.31 -5.43
C ALA A 167 -8.71 13.44 -6.41
N ARG A 168 -7.39 13.67 -6.50
CA ARG A 168 -6.48 12.82 -7.29
C ARG A 168 -6.46 11.38 -6.75
N LEU A 169 -6.23 11.20 -5.45
CA LEU A 169 -6.17 9.88 -4.82
C LEU A 169 -7.49 9.11 -4.95
N GLN A 170 -8.63 9.77 -4.75
CA GLN A 170 -9.94 9.14 -4.90
C GLN A 170 -10.19 8.65 -6.32
N ARG A 171 -9.78 9.41 -7.35
CA ARG A 171 -9.87 8.98 -8.75
C ARG A 171 -9.00 7.76 -9.02
N GLU A 172 -7.77 7.74 -8.52
CA GLU A 172 -6.86 6.59 -8.66
C GLU A 172 -7.41 5.34 -7.97
N GLU A 173 -7.95 5.47 -6.76
CA GLU A 173 -8.57 4.37 -6.02
C GLU A 173 -9.82 3.83 -6.72
N ALA A 174 -10.70 4.72 -7.20
CA ALA A 174 -11.89 4.35 -7.96
C ALA A 174 -11.51 3.58 -9.24
N CYS A 175 -10.48 4.01 -9.95
CA CYS A 175 -9.96 3.31 -11.12
C CYS A 175 -9.45 1.90 -10.77
N LYS A 176 -8.62 1.77 -9.73
CA LYS A 176 -8.12 0.47 -9.24
C LYS A 176 -9.26 -0.46 -8.81
N LEU A 177 -10.29 0.07 -8.15
CA LEU A 177 -11.46 -0.71 -7.74
C LEU A 177 -12.26 -1.19 -8.97
N ALA A 178 -12.49 -0.30 -9.94
CA ALA A 178 -13.18 -0.65 -11.18
C ALA A 178 -12.43 -1.74 -11.96
N GLU A 179 -11.10 -1.65 -12.05
CA GLU A 179 -10.27 -2.69 -12.68
C GLU A 179 -10.38 -4.04 -11.97
N ARG A 180 -10.35 -4.05 -10.62
CA ARG A 180 -10.51 -5.28 -9.83
C ARG A 180 -11.89 -5.92 -10.05
N LEU A 181 -12.95 -5.11 -10.04
CA LEU A 181 -14.32 -5.58 -10.30
C LEU A 181 -14.47 -6.11 -11.73
N ALA A 182 -13.85 -5.45 -12.72
CA ALA A 182 -13.84 -5.92 -14.10
C ALA A 182 -13.09 -7.25 -14.25
N ARG A 183 -11.94 -7.42 -13.57
CA ARG A 183 -11.20 -8.68 -13.54
C ARG A 183 -12.01 -9.80 -12.89
N ALA A 184 -12.67 -9.53 -11.76
CA ALA A 184 -13.52 -10.49 -11.08
C ALA A 184 -14.69 -10.97 -11.95
N LYS A 185 -15.35 -10.06 -12.68
CA LYS A 185 -16.40 -10.39 -13.65
C LYS A 185 -15.90 -11.24 -14.81
N ARG A 186 -14.67 -10.99 -15.30
CA ARG A 186 -14.03 -11.80 -16.37
C ARG A 186 -13.64 -13.22 -15.93
N THR A 187 -13.36 -13.41 -14.64
CA THR A 187 -12.99 -14.71 -14.06
C THR A 187 -14.18 -15.46 -13.45
N ALA A 188 -15.40 -14.93 -13.55
CA ALA A 188 -16.59 -15.69 -13.19
C ALA A 188 -16.62 -16.96 -14.08
N PRO A 189 -16.79 -18.16 -13.50
CA PRO A 189 -16.84 -19.38 -14.30
C PRO A 189 -17.97 -19.24 -15.32
N MET A 190 -17.65 -19.39 -16.61
CA MET A 190 -18.63 -19.97 -17.53
C MET A 190 -19.08 -21.28 -16.87
N GLU A 191 -20.38 -21.49 -16.72
CA GLU A 191 -20.93 -22.78 -16.35
C GLU A 191 -20.29 -23.83 -17.27
N VAL A 192 -19.38 -24.61 -16.71
CA VAL A 192 -18.80 -25.75 -17.41
C VAL A 192 -19.94 -26.74 -17.46
N ALA A 193 -20.46 -26.99 -18.66
CA ALA A 193 -21.44 -28.03 -18.89
C ALA A 193 -20.97 -29.33 -18.20
N PRO A 194 -21.86 -30.08 -17.54
CA PRO A 194 -21.46 -31.24 -16.75
C PRO A 194 -20.76 -32.23 -17.67
N VAL A 195 -19.47 -32.46 -17.44
CA VAL A 195 -18.73 -33.50 -18.14
C VAL A 195 -18.93 -34.77 -17.32
N ASP A 196 -19.68 -35.73 -17.89
CA ASP A 196 -19.99 -37.04 -17.33
C ASP A 196 -18.74 -37.94 -17.22
N HIS A 197 -17.79 -37.56 -16.36
CA HIS A 197 -16.67 -38.42 -15.98
C HIS A 197 -16.53 -38.47 -14.45
N PRO A 198 -16.91 -39.59 -13.80
CA PRO A 198 -16.79 -39.78 -12.35
C PRO A 198 -15.37 -39.54 -11.81
N GLN A 199 -14.34 -39.85 -12.61
CA GLN A 199 -12.93 -39.60 -12.25
C GLN A 199 -12.57 -38.11 -12.27
N ALA A 200 -13.06 -37.33 -13.22
CA ALA A 200 -12.80 -35.88 -13.28
C ALA A 200 -13.45 -35.14 -12.10
N ALA A 201 -14.63 -35.60 -11.67
CA ALA A 201 -15.30 -35.09 -10.47
C ALA A 201 -14.53 -35.44 -9.17
N GLN A 202 -13.99 -36.65 -9.06
CA GLN A 202 -13.15 -37.05 -7.93
C GLN A 202 -11.83 -36.28 -7.88
N ASP A 203 -11.15 -36.09 -9.02
CA ASP A 203 -9.91 -35.31 -9.10
C ASP A 203 -10.14 -33.83 -8.74
N ALA A 204 -11.26 -33.25 -9.17
CA ALA A 204 -11.66 -31.90 -8.79
C ALA A 204 -11.95 -31.79 -7.28
N ALA A 205 -12.64 -32.78 -6.70
CA ALA A 205 -12.93 -32.83 -5.27
C ALA A 205 -11.65 -32.96 -4.42
N ILE A 206 -10.71 -33.83 -4.82
CA ILE A 206 -9.40 -33.97 -4.17
C ILE A 206 -8.60 -32.66 -4.25
N LYS A 207 -8.61 -31.99 -5.42
CA LYS A 207 -7.94 -30.69 -5.59
C LYS A 207 -8.54 -29.60 -4.70
N GLN A 208 -9.88 -29.57 -4.58
CA GLN A 208 -10.58 -28.65 -3.69
C GLN A 208 -10.25 -28.94 -2.22
N ALA A 209 -10.24 -30.21 -1.81
CA ALA A 209 -9.86 -30.60 -0.46
C ALA A 209 -8.40 -30.23 -0.12
N LYS A 210 -7.46 -30.41 -1.05
CA LYS A 210 -6.05 -29.96 -0.89
C LYS A 210 -5.95 -28.46 -0.70
N SER A 211 -6.73 -27.68 -1.44
CA SER A 211 -6.78 -26.23 -1.26
C SER A 211 -7.34 -25.82 0.11
N SER A 212 -8.35 -26.55 0.61
CA SER A 212 -8.93 -26.32 1.94
C SER A 212 -7.91 -26.57 3.06
N VAL A 213 -7.17 -27.68 2.99
CA VAL A 213 -6.09 -28.01 3.93
C VAL A 213 -4.99 -26.94 3.91
N ALA A 214 -4.59 -26.47 2.73
CA ALA A 214 -3.57 -25.43 2.62
C ALA A 214 -4.02 -24.10 3.25
N MET A 215 -5.28 -23.70 3.05
CA MET A 215 -5.85 -22.48 3.61
C MET A 215 -5.99 -22.56 5.14
N SER A 216 -6.54 -23.65 5.68
CA SER A 216 -6.70 -23.82 7.13
C SER A 216 -5.36 -23.93 7.86
N ARG A 217 -4.36 -24.60 7.27
CA ARG A 217 -2.98 -24.62 7.77
C ARG A 217 -2.37 -23.22 7.82
N ALA A 218 -2.51 -22.45 6.75
CA ALA A 218 -1.98 -21.09 6.68
C ALA A 218 -2.64 -20.17 7.72
N GLN A 219 -3.95 -20.31 7.93
CA GLN A 219 -4.70 -19.55 8.92
C GLN A 219 -4.25 -19.90 10.35
N LEU A 220 -4.12 -21.19 10.68
CA LEU A 220 -3.63 -21.64 11.98
C LEU A 220 -2.21 -21.12 12.27
N HIS A 221 -1.29 -21.27 11.31
CA HIS A 221 0.09 -20.82 11.48
C HIS A 221 0.24 -19.29 11.57
N LYS A 222 -0.59 -18.54 10.83
CA LYS A 222 -0.64 -17.08 10.94
C LYS A 222 -1.12 -16.65 12.32
N SER A 223 -2.17 -17.28 12.84
CA SER A 223 -2.69 -17.01 14.18
C SER A 223 -1.69 -17.38 15.28
N LEU A 224 -1.01 -18.53 15.17
CA LEU A 224 0.04 -18.94 16.11
C LEU A 224 1.22 -17.95 16.16
N LYS A 225 1.58 -17.33 15.04
CA LYS A 225 2.62 -16.29 15.00
C LYS A 225 2.14 -14.94 15.51
N ALA A 226 0.85 -14.64 15.34
CA ALA A 226 0.26 -13.37 15.75
C ALA A 226 -0.01 -13.30 17.25
N PHE A 227 -0.31 -14.43 17.89
CA PHE A 227 -0.56 -14.51 19.33
C PHE A 227 0.76 -14.74 20.07
N GLY A 228 1.21 -13.74 20.83
CA GLY A 228 2.42 -13.81 21.65
C GLY A 228 2.32 -14.84 22.79
N HIS A 229 3.40 -15.01 23.57
CA HIS A 229 3.45 -15.98 24.67
C HIS A 229 3.42 -15.26 26.04
N PRO A 230 2.48 -15.60 26.95
CA PRO A 230 1.33 -16.49 26.78
C PRO A 230 0.14 -15.78 26.09
N PRO A 231 -0.65 -16.50 25.27
CA PRO A 231 -1.85 -15.96 24.64
C PRO A 231 -2.96 -15.72 25.67
N THR A 232 -3.87 -14.78 25.38
CA THR A 232 -5.05 -14.54 26.23
C THR A 232 -6.07 -15.69 26.12
N PHE A 233 -7.00 -15.78 27.07
CA PHE A 233 -8.04 -16.81 27.08
C PHE A 233 -8.87 -16.85 25.78
N GLU A 234 -9.23 -15.68 25.25
CA GLU A 234 -9.97 -15.56 23.98
C GLU A 234 -9.12 -15.97 22.77
N GLN A 235 -7.83 -15.63 22.77
CA GLN A 235 -6.91 -16.07 21.72
C GLN A 235 -6.68 -17.59 21.76
N GLN A 236 -6.64 -18.17 22.97
CA GLN A 236 -6.52 -19.60 23.16
C GLN A 236 -7.75 -20.36 22.66
N SER A 237 -8.97 -19.85 22.90
CA SER A 237 -10.19 -20.47 22.37
C SER A 237 -10.25 -20.39 20.83
N GLN A 238 -9.81 -19.27 20.24
CA GLN A 238 -9.69 -19.13 18.79
C GLN A 238 -8.69 -20.11 18.18
N LEU A 239 -7.54 -20.34 18.82
CA LEU A 239 -6.55 -21.33 18.36
C LEU A 239 -7.12 -22.75 18.37
N ILE A 240 -7.87 -23.13 19.42
CA ILE A 240 -8.53 -24.45 19.50
C ILE A 240 -9.53 -24.63 18.35
N MET A 241 -10.30 -23.59 18.02
CA MET A 241 -11.26 -23.63 16.91
C MET A 241 -10.55 -23.79 15.55
N LEU A 242 -9.48 -23.05 15.32
CA LEU A 242 -8.68 -23.14 14.10
C LEU A 242 -8.00 -24.51 13.95
N GLN A 243 -7.53 -25.07 15.07
CA GLN A 243 -6.93 -26.40 15.08
C GLN A 243 -7.95 -27.49 14.70
N ARG A 244 -9.17 -27.44 15.25
CA ARG A 244 -10.26 -28.35 14.85
C ARG A 244 -10.63 -28.21 13.37
N GLN A 245 -10.63 -26.99 12.82
CA GLN A 245 -10.90 -26.76 11.40
C GLN A 245 -9.81 -27.35 10.49
N PHE A 246 -8.55 -27.25 10.91
CA PHE A 246 -7.44 -27.87 10.20
C PHE A 246 -7.56 -29.40 10.21
N GLU A 247 -7.76 -30.00 11.39
CA GLU A 247 -7.94 -31.45 11.55
C GLU A 247 -9.13 -31.97 10.72
N ALA A 248 -10.27 -31.27 10.73
CA ALA A 248 -11.43 -31.62 9.92
C ALA A 248 -11.14 -31.54 8.41
N SER A 249 -10.35 -30.56 7.97
CA SER A 249 -9.94 -30.43 6.56
C SER A 249 -9.01 -31.57 6.14
N GLU A 250 -8.08 -31.98 7.02
CA GLU A 250 -7.19 -33.10 6.77
C GLU A 250 -7.95 -34.44 6.71
N GLN A 251 -8.90 -34.66 7.63
CA GLN A 251 -9.76 -35.84 7.61
C GLN A 251 -10.60 -35.93 6.33
N ALA A 252 -11.15 -34.79 5.87
CA ALA A 252 -11.91 -34.73 4.63
C ALA A 252 -11.05 -35.07 3.40
N LEU A 253 -9.80 -34.58 3.35
CA LEU A 253 -8.86 -34.93 2.29
C LEU A 253 -8.50 -36.43 2.35
N ALA A 254 -8.18 -36.95 3.53
CA ALA A 254 -7.82 -38.35 3.72
C ALA A 254 -8.96 -39.31 3.32
N ALA A 255 -10.21 -38.96 3.62
CA ALA A 255 -11.38 -39.74 3.21
C ALA A 255 -11.55 -39.78 1.68
N LEU A 256 -11.26 -38.66 1.00
CA LEU A 256 -11.32 -38.59 -0.46
C LEU A 256 -10.15 -39.34 -1.12
N GLU A 257 -8.95 -39.29 -0.54
CA GLU A 257 -7.78 -40.01 -1.04
C GLU A 257 -7.87 -41.53 -0.79
N ALA A 258 -8.45 -41.96 0.34
CA ALA A 258 -8.69 -43.38 0.63
C ALA A 258 -9.69 -44.03 -0.36
N ASN A 259 -10.59 -43.23 -0.92
CA ASN A 259 -11.55 -43.67 -1.93
C ASN A 259 -11.00 -43.62 -3.37
N SER A 260 -9.75 -43.20 -3.57
CA SER A 260 -9.08 -43.17 -4.87
C SER A 260 -8.16 -44.37 -5.04
N SER A 261 -8.42 -45.24 -6.02
CA SER A 261 -7.51 -46.37 -6.33
C SER A 261 -6.22 -45.87 -7.01
N PRO A 262 -5.03 -46.30 -6.57
CA PRO A 262 -3.78 -45.87 -7.20
C PRO A 262 -3.56 -46.61 -8.52
N GLN A 263 -3.59 -45.87 -9.62
CA GLN A 263 -3.09 -46.34 -10.92
C GLN A 263 -1.69 -45.74 -11.16
N PRO A 264 -0.66 -46.53 -11.51
CA PRO A 264 0.67 -45.97 -11.77
C PRO A 264 0.64 -45.12 -13.06
N PRO A 265 1.09 -43.85 -13.02
CA PRO A 265 1.01 -42.95 -14.16
C PRO A 265 2.13 -43.24 -15.17
N LYS A 266 1.82 -43.95 -16.26
CA LYS A 266 2.72 -44.10 -17.42
C LYS A 266 2.99 -42.77 -18.17
N THR A 267 2.26 -41.70 -17.84
CA THR A 267 2.32 -40.39 -18.50
C THR A 267 3.34 -39.41 -17.89
N ALA A 268 3.81 -39.66 -16.66
CA ALA A 268 4.71 -38.72 -15.97
C ALA A 268 6.14 -38.68 -16.56
N ALA A 269 6.69 -39.85 -16.91
CA ALA A 269 8.05 -40.00 -17.44
C ALA A 269 8.26 -39.29 -18.79
N LYS A 270 7.25 -39.32 -19.66
CA LYS A 270 7.28 -38.65 -20.98
C LYS A 270 7.29 -37.13 -20.86
N SER A 271 6.52 -36.59 -19.90
CA SER A 271 6.48 -35.13 -19.66
C SER A 271 7.81 -34.58 -19.13
N THR A 272 8.59 -35.41 -18.42
CA THR A 272 9.88 -35.02 -17.87
C THR A 272 10.99 -34.98 -18.92
N GLU A 273 10.98 -35.90 -19.89
CA GLU A 273 11.95 -35.91 -21.00
C GLU A 273 11.77 -34.71 -21.93
N PHE A 274 10.52 -34.40 -22.30
CA PHE A 274 10.20 -33.22 -23.09
C PHE A 274 10.59 -31.89 -22.39
N LYS A 275 10.33 -31.78 -21.08
CA LYS A 275 10.77 -30.62 -20.27
C LYS A 275 12.30 -30.51 -20.21
N ARG A 276 13.01 -31.63 -20.09
CA ARG A 276 14.49 -31.66 -20.06
C ARG A 276 15.09 -31.23 -21.41
N ALA A 277 14.51 -31.67 -22.52
CA ALA A 277 14.91 -31.26 -23.87
C ALA A 277 14.72 -29.74 -24.10
N LYS A 278 13.60 -29.16 -23.64
CA LYS A 278 13.36 -27.70 -23.71
C LYS A 278 14.39 -26.88 -22.93
N ILE A 279 14.76 -27.32 -21.73
CA ILE A 279 15.77 -26.65 -20.91
C ILE A 279 17.14 -26.70 -21.60
N GLN A 280 17.53 -27.86 -22.13
CA GLN A 280 18.81 -28.01 -22.85
C GLN A 280 18.87 -27.10 -24.08
N LEU A 281 17.79 -27.01 -24.87
CA LEU A 281 17.72 -26.10 -26.01
C LEU A 281 17.92 -24.64 -25.61
N ALA A 282 17.24 -24.20 -24.54
CA ALA A 282 17.37 -22.83 -24.03
C ALA A 282 18.82 -22.52 -23.58
N MET A 283 19.48 -23.47 -22.91
CA MET A 283 20.88 -23.31 -22.49
C MET A 283 21.83 -23.20 -23.69
N ARG A 284 21.64 -24.01 -24.74
CA ARG A 284 22.49 -23.96 -25.95
C ARG A 284 22.31 -22.66 -26.73
N ARG A 285 21.08 -22.14 -26.82
CA ARG A 285 20.80 -20.81 -27.41
C ARG A 285 21.48 -19.68 -26.64
N ALA A 286 21.42 -19.73 -25.30
CA ALA A 286 22.08 -18.74 -24.46
C ALA A 286 23.62 -18.80 -24.58
N ALA A 287 24.21 -20.00 -24.66
CA ALA A 287 25.64 -20.18 -24.84
C ALA A 287 26.14 -19.64 -26.19
N LEU A 288 25.41 -19.93 -27.29
CA LEU A 288 25.76 -19.41 -28.60
C LEU A 288 25.65 -17.88 -28.65
N LYS A 289 24.58 -17.31 -28.09
CA LYS A 289 24.41 -15.84 -28.04
C LYS A 289 25.53 -15.18 -27.24
N LYS A 290 25.90 -15.75 -26.09
CA LYS A 290 27.02 -15.24 -25.27
C LYS A 290 28.35 -15.28 -26.02
N ALA A 291 28.64 -16.37 -26.74
CA ALA A 291 29.86 -16.49 -27.54
C ALA A 291 29.88 -15.48 -28.70
N GLN A 292 28.73 -15.20 -29.33
CA GLN A 292 28.60 -14.14 -30.34
C GLN A 292 28.82 -12.74 -29.76
N ASP A 293 28.21 -12.44 -28.62
CA ASP A 293 28.35 -11.16 -27.93
C ASP A 293 29.80 -10.91 -27.44
N GLN A 294 30.54 -11.98 -27.14
CA GLN A 294 31.94 -11.94 -26.69
C GLN A 294 32.97 -12.02 -27.83
N GLN A 295 32.52 -12.04 -29.10
CA GLN A 295 33.39 -12.19 -30.28
C GLN A 295 34.34 -13.39 -30.17
N ALA A 296 33.81 -14.52 -29.68
CA ALA A 296 34.54 -15.78 -29.62
C ALA A 296 35.06 -16.22 -31.00
N ASP A 297 36.05 -17.10 -31.02
CA ASP A 297 36.66 -17.54 -32.27
C ASP A 297 35.67 -18.29 -33.19
N ALA A 298 35.98 -18.32 -34.48
CA ALA A 298 35.11 -18.94 -35.48
C ALA A 298 34.91 -20.45 -35.26
N HIS A 299 35.85 -21.12 -34.59
CA HIS A 299 35.79 -22.54 -34.30
C HIS A 299 34.82 -22.83 -33.14
N GLU A 300 34.89 -22.07 -32.06
CA GLU A 300 34.03 -22.13 -30.89
C GLU A 300 32.56 -21.82 -31.26
N ILE A 301 32.34 -20.82 -32.11
CA ILE A 301 31.00 -20.52 -32.64
C ILE A 301 30.47 -21.69 -33.48
N ALA A 302 31.31 -22.36 -34.28
CA ALA A 302 30.90 -23.52 -35.06
C ALA A 302 30.53 -24.72 -34.17
N THR A 303 31.31 -24.98 -33.11
CA THR A 303 31.01 -26.03 -32.12
C THR A 303 29.68 -25.77 -31.40
N LEU A 304 29.42 -24.53 -30.99
CA LEU A 304 28.19 -24.16 -30.30
C LEU A 304 26.96 -24.23 -31.23
N LYS A 305 27.10 -23.90 -32.52
CA LYS A 305 26.05 -24.11 -33.53
C LYS A 305 25.72 -25.59 -33.72
N ALA A 306 26.74 -26.46 -33.80
CA ALA A 306 26.52 -27.90 -33.90
C ALA A 306 25.78 -28.45 -32.66
N ALA A 307 26.16 -27.99 -31.46
CA ALA A 307 25.50 -28.37 -30.21
C ALA A 307 24.05 -27.86 -30.11
N LEU A 308 23.74 -26.70 -30.71
CA LEU A 308 22.37 -26.19 -30.81
C LEU A 308 21.51 -27.08 -31.71
N ASN A 309 22.01 -27.43 -32.90
CA ASN A 309 21.30 -28.29 -33.83
C ASN A 309 20.99 -29.67 -33.23
N ALA A 310 21.95 -30.27 -32.51
CA ALA A 310 21.74 -31.54 -31.82
C ALA A 310 20.65 -31.46 -30.73
N ALA A 311 20.57 -30.32 -30.00
CA ALA A 311 19.53 -30.11 -29.00
C ALA A 311 18.15 -29.87 -29.62
N GLU A 312 18.07 -29.24 -30.80
CA GLU A 312 16.82 -29.08 -31.56
C GLU A 312 16.30 -30.44 -32.05
N GLN A 313 17.19 -31.29 -32.54
CA GLN A 313 16.84 -32.65 -32.96
C GLN A 313 16.35 -33.51 -31.79
N THR A 314 17.02 -33.42 -30.63
CA THR A 314 16.57 -34.10 -29.39
C THR A 314 15.18 -33.65 -28.94
N LEU A 315 14.85 -32.36 -29.12
CA LEU A 315 13.51 -31.85 -28.81
C LEU A 315 12.46 -32.38 -29.79
N GLN A 316 12.78 -32.42 -31.08
CA GLN A 316 11.90 -32.98 -32.11
C GLN A 316 11.64 -34.48 -31.89
N ASP A 317 12.67 -35.24 -31.53
CA ASP A 317 12.53 -36.67 -31.20
C ASP A 317 11.68 -36.87 -29.93
N ALA A 318 11.81 -35.97 -28.95
CA ALA A 318 10.97 -35.97 -27.75
C ALA A 318 9.53 -35.52 -28.02
N GLU A 319 9.29 -34.68 -29.03
CA GLU A 319 7.95 -34.30 -29.50
C GLU A 319 7.29 -35.40 -30.34
N ALA A 320 8.06 -36.10 -31.17
CA ALA A 320 7.56 -37.19 -32.01
C ALA A 320 7.25 -38.48 -31.22
N ASN A 321 7.93 -38.70 -30.09
CA ASN A 321 7.71 -39.85 -29.20
C ASN A 321 6.80 -39.54 -27.98
N GLY A 322 6.32 -38.29 -27.86
CA GLY A 322 5.45 -37.79 -26.79
C GLY A 322 3.97 -38.06 -27.05
#